data_AF-A0A482X9B6-F1
#
_entry.id   AF-A0A482X9B6-F1
#
_cell.length_a   1.000
_cell.length_b   1.000
_cell.length_c   1.000
_cell.angle_alpha   90.00
_cell.angle_beta   90.00
_cell.angle_gamma   90.00
#
_symmetry.space_group_name_H-M   'P 1'
#
loop_
_entity.id
_entity.type
_entity.pdbx_description
1 polymer ?
#
loop_
_entity_poly.entity_id
_entity_poly.type
_entity_poly.pdbx_seq_one_letter_code
_entity_poly.pdbx_strand_id
1 'polypeptide(L)'
;MKRQNVRTLSLVVCTFTYLLVGAAVFDSLESETERKRWEFLQDMRNGLINKYNITREDYRMIEIVITENKPHKAGPQWKFAGAFYFATVVLAAIGYGHSTPVTIGGKAFCMAYAMVGIPLGLVMFQSIGERLNKFASVVIKRAKEFLRCSHTDATEINLMMAIGTLSFFITTTGAAVFSRYEGWSYFDSFYYCFVTLTTIGFGDYVALQNDQALTKKPGYVALSLVFILFGLAVVAASINLLVLRFMTMNVEDVRRDDSEMVPASQHVLTLEGEMLSINGKLIADRTDSSGGGGY
;
A
#
# COMPACT_ATOMS: atom_id res chain seq x y z
N MET A 1 5.77 28.24 -14.27
CA MET A 1 5.20 26.87 -14.28
C MET A 1 4.19 26.79 -13.13
N LYS A 2 2.95 26.30 -13.33
CA LYS A 2 1.96 26.23 -12.23
C LYS A 2 2.53 25.38 -11.08
N ARG A 3 2.30 25.76 -9.81
CA ARG A 3 2.80 25.03 -8.62
C ARG A 3 2.46 23.53 -8.66
N GLN A 4 1.28 23.21 -9.19
CA GLN A 4 0.81 21.83 -9.41
C GLN A 4 1.73 21.04 -10.35
N ASN A 5 2.13 21.63 -11.49
CA ASN A 5 3.01 20.97 -12.45
C ASN A 5 4.41 20.76 -11.86
N VAL A 6 4.89 21.73 -11.08
CA VAL A 6 6.17 21.60 -10.36
C VAL A 6 6.10 20.45 -9.36
N ARG A 7 5.05 20.37 -8.54
CA ARG A 7 4.86 19.30 -7.56
C ARG A 7 4.77 17.92 -8.21
N THR A 8 3.97 17.77 -9.27
CA THR A 8 3.85 16.50 -10.00
C THR A 8 5.19 16.09 -10.60
N LEU A 9 5.91 17.02 -11.25
CA LEU A 9 7.23 16.74 -11.80
C LEU A 9 8.24 16.38 -10.70
N SER A 10 8.23 17.08 -9.57
CA SER A 10 9.06 16.77 -8.40
C SER A 10 8.78 15.37 -7.87
N LEU A 11 7.51 14.96 -7.75
CA LEU A 11 7.16 13.60 -7.32
C LEU A 11 7.69 12.55 -8.30
N VAL A 12 7.53 12.75 -9.61
CA VAL A 12 8.06 11.84 -10.64
C VAL A 12 9.58 11.71 -10.53
N VAL A 13 10.30 12.84 -10.43
CA VAL A 13 11.76 12.85 -10.29
C VAL A 13 12.17 12.14 -8.99
N CYS A 14 11.53 12.46 -7.85
CA CYS A 14 11.82 11.82 -6.57
C CYS A 14 11.60 10.31 -6.62
N THR A 15 10.48 9.84 -7.18
CA THR A 15 10.19 8.40 -7.32
C THR A 15 11.23 7.72 -8.21
N PHE A 16 11.60 8.33 -9.33
CA PHE A 16 12.63 7.76 -10.21
C PHE A 16 14.00 7.68 -9.51
N THR A 17 14.41 8.73 -8.79
CA THR A 17 15.64 8.70 -8.00
C THR A 17 15.58 7.67 -6.87
N TYR A 18 14.42 7.47 -6.24
CA TYR A 18 14.22 6.46 -5.20
C TYR A 18 14.40 5.04 -5.77
N LEU A 19 13.87 4.79 -6.98
CA LEU A 19 14.08 3.52 -7.68
C LEU A 19 15.55 3.29 -8.05
N LEU A 20 16.26 4.31 -8.52
CA LEU A 20 17.69 4.19 -8.85
C LEU A 20 18.54 3.88 -7.61
N VAL A 21 18.28 4.58 -6.50
CA VAL A 21 18.97 4.30 -5.22
C VAL A 21 18.64 2.89 -4.75
N GLY A 22 17.37 2.48 -4.80
CA GLY A 22 16.95 1.12 -4.45
C GLY A 22 17.66 0.06 -5.29
N ALA A 23 17.72 0.24 -6.62
CA ALA A 23 18.40 -0.67 -7.52
C ALA A 23 19.89 -0.80 -7.20
N ALA A 24 20.59 0.32 -6.96
CA ALA A 24 22.01 0.31 -6.59
C ALA A 24 22.26 -0.41 -5.25
N VAL A 25 21.39 -0.19 -4.26
CA VAL A 25 21.50 -0.87 -2.96
C VAL A 25 21.24 -2.37 -3.09
N PHE A 26 20.16 -2.78 -3.77
CA PHE A 26 19.87 -4.21 -3.96
C PHE A 26 20.96 -4.92 -4.77
N ASP A 27 21.50 -4.31 -5.82
CA ASP A 27 22.64 -4.86 -6.58
C ASP A 27 23.87 -5.06 -5.67
N SER A 28 24.17 -4.08 -4.81
CA SER A 28 25.31 -4.18 -3.89
C SER A 28 25.15 -5.27 -2.81
N LEU A 29 23.92 -5.56 -2.41
CA LEU A 29 23.61 -6.50 -1.32
C LEU A 29 23.40 -7.94 -1.82
N GLU A 30 22.76 -8.13 -2.98
CA GLU A 30 22.28 -9.44 -3.44
C GLU A 30 23.13 -10.05 -4.57
N SER A 31 23.76 -9.24 -5.44
CA SER A 31 24.37 -9.74 -6.68
C SER A 31 25.52 -10.72 -6.45
N GLU A 32 26.36 -10.47 -5.44
CA GLU A 32 27.45 -11.40 -5.06
C GLU A 32 26.90 -12.73 -4.50
N THR A 33 25.84 -12.66 -3.70
CA THR A 33 25.20 -13.82 -3.09
C THR A 33 24.49 -14.67 -4.15
N GLU A 34 23.80 -14.03 -5.09
CA GLU A 34 23.17 -14.69 -6.24
C GLU A 34 24.21 -15.41 -7.10
N ARG A 35 25.31 -14.74 -7.47
CA ARG A 35 26.38 -15.34 -8.28
C ARG A 35 26.96 -16.60 -7.62
N LYS A 36 27.31 -16.53 -6.34
CA LYS A 36 27.84 -17.69 -5.60
C LYS A 36 26.84 -18.84 -5.54
N ARG A 37 25.55 -18.53 -5.32
CA ARG A 37 24.48 -19.53 -5.30
C ARG A 37 24.30 -20.17 -6.68
N TRP A 38 24.35 -19.38 -7.74
CA TRP A 38 24.27 -19.86 -9.12
C TRP A 38 25.42 -20.81 -9.45
N GLU A 39 26.67 -20.41 -9.17
CA GLU A 39 27.86 -21.23 -9.36
C GLU A 39 27.77 -22.55 -8.59
N PHE A 40 27.41 -22.49 -7.31
CA PHE A 40 27.22 -23.69 -6.48
C PHE A 40 26.16 -24.65 -7.04
N LEU A 41 25.00 -24.13 -7.47
CA LEU A 41 23.93 -24.95 -8.05
C LEU A 41 24.35 -25.56 -9.40
N GLN A 42 25.09 -24.82 -10.21
CA GLN A 42 25.64 -25.28 -11.48
C GLN A 42 26.64 -26.43 -11.26
N ASP A 43 27.51 -26.31 -10.27
CA ASP A 43 28.49 -27.34 -9.91
C ASP A 43 27.82 -28.59 -9.35
N MET A 44 26.85 -28.42 -8.45
CA MET A 44 26.04 -29.52 -7.92
C MET A 44 25.29 -30.24 -9.04
N ARG A 45 24.67 -29.51 -9.97
CA ARG A 45 23.99 -30.07 -11.15
C ARG A 45 24.96 -30.90 -11.99
N ASN A 46 26.09 -30.32 -12.38
CA ASN A 46 27.08 -30.99 -13.23
C ASN A 46 27.65 -32.23 -12.52
N GLY A 47 27.88 -32.15 -11.21
CA GLY A 47 28.30 -33.27 -10.38
C GLY A 47 27.28 -34.42 -10.38
N LEU A 48 25.99 -34.12 -10.26
CA LEU A 48 24.92 -35.14 -10.33
C LEU A 48 24.83 -35.80 -11.71
N ILE A 49 24.87 -34.99 -12.77
CA ILE A 49 24.84 -35.47 -14.16
C ILE A 49 25.98 -36.46 -14.40
N ASN A 50 27.20 -36.10 -14.02
CA ASN A 50 28.37 -36.94 -14.24
C ASN A 50 28.38 -38.18 -13.33
N LYS A 51 28.00 -38.03 -12.05
CA LYS A 51 28.00 -39.13 -11.07
C LYS A 51 27.00 -40.23 -11.42
N TYR A 52 25.84 -39.86 -11.96
CA TYR A 52 24.76 -40.80 -12.27
C TYR A 52 24.56 -41.02 -13.77
N ASN A 53 25.44 -40.46 -14.61
CA ASN A 53 25.39 -40.56 -16.07
C ASN A 53 24.00 -40.19 -16.65
N ILE A 54 23.43 -39.08 -16.18
CA ILE A 54 22.08 -38.61 -16.56
C ILE A 54 22.18 -37.79 -17.85
N THR A 55 21.27 -38.01 -18.81
CA THR A 55 21.20 -37.15 -20.01
C THR A 55 20.65 -35.76 -19.67
N ARG A 56 20.90 -34.76 -20.53
CA ARG A 56 20.37 -33.41 -20.26
C ARG A 56 18.84 -33.37 -20.31
N GLU A 57 18.26 -34.17 -21.18
CA GLU A 57 16.82 -34.33 -21.36
C GLU A 57 16.17 -34.95 -20.11
N ASP A 58 16.76 -36.02 -19.57
CA ASP A 58 16.26 -36.66 -18.35
C ASP A 58 16.37 -35.74 -17.14
N TYR A 59 17.49 -35.02 -17.01
CA TYR A 59 17.66 -34.04 -15.93
C TYR A 59 16.60 -32.93 -16.01
N ARG A 60 16.29 -32.44 -17.22
CA ARG A 60 15.24 -31.45 -17.43
C ARG A 60 13.87 -31.99 -17.02
N MET A 61 13.56 -33.25 -17.33
CA MET A 61 12.32 -33.88 -16.88
C MET A 61 12.25 -33.99 -15.35
N ILE A 62 13.35 -34.35 -14.69
CA ILE A 62 13.44 -34.37 -13.23
C ILE A 62 13.21 -32.96 -12.66
N GLU A 63 13.83 -31.93 -13.23
CA GLU A 63 13.66 -30.54 -12.81
C GLU A 63 12.19 -30.08 -12.94
N ILE A 64 11.53 -30.41 -14.04
CA ILE A 64 10.10 -30.13 -14.25
C ILE A 64 9.27 -30.83 -13.17
N VAL A 65 9.49 -32.13 -12.94
CA VAL A 65 8.74 -32.89 -11.92
C VAL A 65 8.95 -32.31 -10.52
N ILE A 66 10.18 -31.93 -10.16
CA ILE A 66 10.49 -31.32 -8.86
C ILE A 66 9.78 -29.97 -8.71
N THR A 67 9.80 -29.15 -9.75
CA THR A 67 9.20 -27.81 -9.74
C THR A 67 7.67 -27.89 -9.64
N GLU A 68 7.03 -28.75 -10.42
CA GLU A 68 5.58 -28.99 -10.40
C GLU A 68 5.10 -29.66 -9.09
N ASN A 69 5.95 -30.48 -8.46
CA ASN A 69 5.62 -31.14 -7.21
C ASN A 69 5.80 -30.22 -5.97
N LYS A 70 6.58 -29.14 -6.07
CA LYS A 70 6.80 -28.18 -4.97
C LYS A 70 5.49 -27.69 -4.30
N PRO A 71 4.46 -27.21 -5.03
CA PRO A 71 3.19 -26.79 -4.42
C PRO A 71 2.39 -27.95 -3.79
N HIS A 72 2.58 -29.18 -4.27
CA HIS A 72 1.88 -30.37 -3.77
C HIS A 72 2.46 -30.88 -2.44
N LYS A 73 3.72 -30.55 -2.12
CA LYS A 73 4.36 -30.89 -0.83
C LYS A 73 3.63 -30.30 0.38
N ALA A 74 2.99 -29.14 0.20
CA ALA A 74 2.22 -28.48 1.25
C ALA A 74 0.84 -29.14 1.51
N GLY A 75 0.48 -30.16 0.73
CA GLY A 75 -0.80 -30.85 0.81
C GLY A 75 -1.88 -30.27 -0.10
N PRO A 76 -3.15 -30.72 0.04
CA PRO A 76 -4.24 -30.29 -0.83
C PRO A 76 -4.58 -28.80 -0.62
N GLN A 77 -4.14 -27.94 -1.54
CA GLN A 77 -4.38 -26.49 -1.49
C GLN A 77 -5.82 -26.10 -1.85
N TRP A 78 -6.49 -26.87 -2.71
CA TRP A 78 -7.83 -26.54 -3.23
C TRP A 78 -8.98 -27.23 -2.49
N LYS A 79 -8.92 -27.24 -1.15
CA LYS A 79 -10.08 -27.50 -0.29
C LYS A 79 -10.65 -26.17 0.23
N PHE A 80 -11.83 -26.17 0.84
CA PHE A 80 -12.50 -24.93 1.27
C PHE A 80 -11.60 -23.96 2.05
N ALA A 81 -10.82 -24.45 3.03
CA ALA A 81 -9.91 -23.60 3.81
C ALA A 81 -8.82 -22.93 2.95
N GLY A 82 -8.19 -23.68 2.04
CA GLY A 82 -7.17 -23.13 1.14
C GLY A 82 -7.77 -22.26 0.04
N ALA A 83 -8.95 -22.59 -0.47
CA ALA A 83 -9.70 -21.74 -1.40
C ALA A 83 -10.12 -20.41 -0.75
N PHE A 84 -10.54 -20.43 0.52
CA PHE A 84 -10.88 -19.23 1.28
C PHE A 84 -9.64 -18.37 1.59
N TYR A 85 -8.51 -19.01 1.92
CA TYR A 85 -7.23 -18.32 2.06
C TYR A 85 -6.81 -17.66 0.75
N PHE A 86 -6.86 -18.37 -0.38
CA PHE A 86 -6.61 -17.83 -1.71
C PHE A 86 -7.53 -16.64 -2.03
N ALA A 87 -8.84 -16.79 -1.80
CA ALA A 87 -9.82 -15.72 -2.04
C ALA A 87 -9.56 -14.47 -1.19
N THR A 88 -9.10 -14.65 0.05
CA THR A 88 -8.70 -13.56 0.96
C THR A 88 -7.44 -12.85 0.45
N VAL A 89 -6.43 -13.60 0.02
CA VAL A 89 -5.18 -13.08 -0.54
C VAL A 89 -5.41 -12.30 -1.83
N VAL A 90 -6.34 -12.74 -2.69
CA VAL A 90 -6.74 -12.02 -3.90
C VAL A 90 -7.51 -10.74 -3.56
N LEU A 91 -8.48 -10.82 -2.64
CA LEU A 91 -9.25 -9.65 -2.20
C LEU A 91 -8.36 -8.59 -1.55
N ALA A 92 -7.36 -9.02 -0.79
CA ALA A 92 -6.37 -8.16 -0.15
C ALA A 92 -5.26 -7.67 -1.09
N ALA A 93 -5.24 -8.13 -2.35
CA ALA A 93 -4.20 -7.84 -3.34
C ALA A 93 -2.77 -8.19 -2.88
N ILE A 94 -2.60 -9.20 -2.01
CA ILE A 94 -1.29 -9.65 -1.52
C ILE A 94 -0.60 -10.54 -2.56
N GLY A 95 -1.30 -11.56 -3.06
CA GLY A 95 -0.85 -12.35 -4.21
C GLY A 95 0.43 -13.19 -4.05
N TYR A 96 0.62 -13.93 -2.95
CA TYR A 96 1.82 -14.77 -2.71
C TYR A 96 2.25 -15.74 -3.82
N GLY A 97 1.36 -16.14 -4.74
CA GLY A 97 1.72 -17.04 -5.85
C GLY A 97 1.97 -18.52 -5.48
N HIS A 98 1.99 -18.91 -4.20
CA HIS A 98 2.13 -20.32 -3.77
C HIS A 98 1.01 -21.25 -4.28
N SER A 99 -0.19 -20.68 -4.52
CA SER A 99 -1.34 -21.35 -5.11
C SER A 99 -1.94 -20.44 -6.19
N THR A 100 -1.98 -20.92 -7.44
CA THR A 100 -2.55 -20.18 -8.57
C THR A 100 -3.51 -21.06 -9.37
N PRO A 101 -4.56 -20.48 -9.97
CA PRO A 101 -5.49 -21.24 -10.79
C PRO A 101 -4.79 -21.72 -12.07
N VAL A 102 -4.75 -23.03 -12.28
CA VAL A 102 -4.13 -23.64 -13.46
C VAL A 102 -5.12 -23.74 -14.63
N THR A 103 -6.40 -24.00 -14.33
CA THR A 103 -7.45 -24.18 -15.34
C THR A 103 -7.86 -22.86 -16.00
N ILE A 104 -8.28 -22.91 -17.27
CA ILE A 104 -8.78 -21.75 -18.00
C ILE A 104 -9.97 -21.11 -17.25
N GLY A 105 -10.92 -21.94 -16.80
CA GLY A 105 -12.07 -21.47 -16.02
C GLY A 105 -11.68 -20.82 -14.69
N GLY A 106 -10.70 -21.39 -13.97
CA GLY A 106 -10.19 -20.81 -12.72
C GLY A 106 -9.51 -19.46 -12.93
N LYS A 107 -8.72 -19.33 -14.01
CA LYS A 107 -8.08 -18.05 -14.39
C LYS A 107 -9.12 -16.99 -14.76
N ALA A 108 -10.10 -17.35 -15.59
CA ALA A 108 -11.19 -16.46 -15.98
C ALA A 108 -12.00 -15.97 -14.76
N PHE A 109 -12.38 -16.90 -13.87
CA PHE A 109 -13.07 -16.55 -12.63
C PHE A 109 -12.22 -15.66 -11.72
N CYS A 110 -10.93 -15.96 -11.56
CA CYS A 110 -10.02 -15.15 -10.75
C CYS A 110 -9.92 -13.70 -11.26
N MET A 111 -9.87 -13.49 -12.58
CA MET A 111 -9.86 -12.15 -13.18
C MET A 111 -11.16 -11.38 -12.87
N ALA A 112 -12.31 -12.01 -13.04
CA ALA A 112 -13.60 -11.41 -12.72
C ALA A 112 -13.77 -11.15 -11.22
N TYR A 113 -13.34 -12.10 -10.37
CA TYR A 113 -13.39 -11.97 -8.92
C TYR A 113 -12.49 -10.84 -8.42
N ALA A 114 -11.26 -10.70 -8.94
CA ALA A 114 -10.35 -9.62 -8.55
C ALA A 114 -10.87 -8.22 -8.95
N MET A 115 -11.51 -8.11 -10.12
CA MET A 115 -12.07 -6.85 -10.62
C MET A 115 -13.10 -6.25 -9.64
N VAL A 116 -13.92 -7.08 -9.01
CA VAL A 116 -14.92 -6.64 -8.02
C VAL A 116 -14.34 -6.68 -6.59
N GLY A 117 -13.56 -7.70 -6.29
CA GLY A 117 -13.03 -7.99 -4.96
C GLY A 117 -12.02 -6.96 -4.47
N ILE A 118 -11.10 -6.50 -5.33
CA ILE A 118 -10.07 -5.52 -4.92
C ILE A 118 -10.72 -4.17 -4.55
N PRO A 119 -11.59 -3.55 -5.37
CA PRO A 119 -12.29 -2.33 -4.96
C PRO A 119 -13.11 -2.51 -3.67
N LEU A 120 -13.83 -3.62 -3.54
CA LEU A 120 -14.60 -3.94 -2.34
C LEU A 120 -13.69 -4.05 -1.10
N GLY A 121 -12.56 -4.75 -1.23
CA GLY A 121 -11.55 -4.90 -0.20
C GLY A 121 -10.96 -3.57 0.22
N LEU A 122 -10.58 -2.71 -0.74
CA LEU A 122 -10.09 -1.36 -0.46
C LEU A 122 -11.11 -0.54 0.34
N VAL A 123 -12.37 -0.49 -0.08
CA VAL A 123 -13.42 0.24 0.66
C VAL A 123 -13.64 -0.34 2.05
N MET A 124 -13.60 -1.66 2.20
CA MET A 124 -13.72 -2.34 3.49
C MET A 124 -12.57 -1.96 4.42
N PHE A 125 -11.31 -2.06 3.97
CA PHE A 125 -10.15 -1.72 4.79
C PHE A 125 -10.12 -0.23 5.17
N GLN A 126 -10.51 0.65 4.24
CA GLN A 126 -10.66 2.08 4.51
C GLN A 126 -11.72 2.34 5.59
N SER A 127 -12.90 1.72 5.48
CA SER A 127 -13.99 1.86 6.45
C SER A 127 -13.60 1.36 7.85
N ILE A 128 -12.89 0.24 7.92
CA ILE A 128 -12.37 -0.30 9.19
C ILE A 128 -11.31 0.64 9.76
N GLY A 129 -10.41 1.15 8.92
CA GLY A 129 -9.37 2.09 9.32
C GLY A 129 -9.92 3.38 9.91
N GLU A 130 -10.94 3.99 9.29
CA GLU A 130 -11.61 5.17 9.84
C GLU A 130 -12.23 4.91 11.22
N ARG A 131 -12.87 3.76 11.40
CA ARG A 131 -13.44 3.37 12.70
C ARG A 131 -12.34 3.17 13.75
N LEU A 132 -11.22 2.55 13.37
CA LEU A 132 -10.07 2.39 14.24
C LEU A 132 -9.47 3.75 14.64
N ASN A 133 -9.39 4.70 13.71
CA ASN A 133 -8.91 6.06 13.96
C ASN A 133 -9.81 6.79 14.95
N LYS A 134 -11.14 6.70 14.78
CA LYS A 134 -12.12 7.26 15.72
C LYS A 134 -11.98 6.62 17.10
N PHE A 135 -11.82 5.30 17.16
CA PHE A 135 -11.58 4.60 18.43
C PHE A 135 -10.29 5.05 19.11
N ALA A 136 -9.18 5.14 18.37
CA ALA A 136 -7.91 5.64 18.86
C ALA A 136 -8.04 7.08 19.39
N SER A 137 -8.79 7.95 18.70
CA SER A 137 -9.10 9.31 19.15
C SER A 137 -9.79 9.32 20.52
N VAL A 138 -10.80 8.47 20.71
CA VAL A 138 -11.49 8.33 22.00
C VAL A 138 -10.55 7.84 23.11
N VAL A 139 -9.69 6.85 22.80
CA VAL A 139 -8.70 6.34 23.75
C VAL A 139 -7.69 7.42 24.15
N ILE A 140 -7.18 8.18 23.18
CA ILE A 140 -6.24 9.29 23.42
C ILE A 140 -6.89 10.39 24.26
N LYS A 141 -8.14 10.76 23.95
CA LYS A 141 -8.89 11.76 24.72
C LYS A 141 -9.04 11.33 26.18
N ARG A 142 -9.52 10.10 26.42
CA ARG A 142 -9.65 9.55 27.78
C ARG A 142 -8.32 9.45 28.51
N ALA A 143 -7.24 9.06 27.83
CA ALA A 143 -5.91 9.00 28.42
C ALA A 143 -5.40 10.40 28.82
N LYS A 144 -5.59 11.41 27.97
CA LYS A 144 -5.22 12.81 28.25
C LYS A 144 -6.05 13.44 29.37
N GLU A 145 -7.35 13.12 29.43
CA GLU A 145 -8.24 13.53 30.52
C GLU A 145 -7.79 12.92 31.85
N PHE A 146 -7.44 11.63 31.85
CA PHE A 146 -6.88 10.95 33.02
C PHE A 146 -5.55 11.56 33.47
N LEU A 147 -4.68 11.94 32.52
CA LEU A 147 -3.40 12.61 32.75
C LEU A 147 -3.50 14.12 33.03
N ARG A 148 -4.73 14.69 33.13
CA ARG A 148 -5.00 16.12 33.37
C ARG A 148 -4.26 17.08 32.42
N CYS A 149 -4.11 16.71 31.16
CA CYS A 149 -3.49 17.59 30.15
C CYS A 149 -4.44 18.72 29.74
N SER A 150 -3.92 19.95 29.60
CA SER A 150 -4.69 21.15 29.23
C SER A 150 -5.26 21.11 27.79
N HIS A 151 -4.58 20.43 26.86
CA HIS A 151 -5.04 20.21 25.48
C HIS A 151 -5.49 18.76 25.26
N THR A 152 -6.80 18.51 25.35
CA THR A 152 -7.39 17.17 25.26
C THR A 152 -7.65 16.70 23.83
N ASP A 153 -7.57 17.56 22.82
CA ASP A 153 -7.81 17.15 21.44
C ASP A 153 -6.73 16.23 20.87
N ALA A 154 -7.18 15.23 20.12
CA ALA A 154 -6.31 14.32 19.39
C ALA A 154 -5.97 14.95 18.03
N THR A 155 -4.79 15.55 17.94
CA THR A 155 -4.23 16.03 16.66
C THR A 155 -4.02 14.87 15.68
N GLU A 156 -3.99 15.17 14.38
CA GLU A 156 -3.71 14.18 13.34
C GLU A 156 -2.36 13.46 13.55
N ILE A 157 -1.35 14.18 14.03
CA ILE A 157 -0.03 13.62 14.36
C ILE A 157 -0.12 12.60 15.50
N ASN A 158 -0.94 12.87 16.54
CA ASN A 158 -1.15 11.91 17.63
C ASN A 158 -1.82 10.62 17.13
N LEU A 159 -2.75 10.74 16.18
CA LEU A 159 -3.40 9.58 15.55
C LEU A 159 -2.41 8.79 14.69
N MET A 160 -1.62 9.47 13.85
CA MET A 160 -0.57 8.83 13.05
C MET A 160 0.42 8.05 13.91
N MET A 161 0.88 8.66 15.02
CA MET A 161 1.77 7.97 15.97
C MET A 161 1.07 6.79 16.63
N ALA A 162 -0.15 6.95 17.14
CA ALA A 162 -0.87 5.87 17.83
C ALA A 162 -1.12 4.64 16.93
N ILE A 163 -1.57 4.87 15.70
CA ILE A 163 -1.84 3.79 14.74
C ILE A 163 -0.54 3.19 14.22
N GLY A 164 0.49 4.01 13.97
CA GLY A 164 1.82 3.52 13.61
C GLY A 164 2.43 2.61 14.69
N THR A 165 2.30 3.00 15.96
CA THR A 165 2.69 2.17 17.10
C THR A 165 1.86 0.89 17.18
N LEU A 166 0.55 0.94 16.92
CA LEU A 166 -0.30 -0.25 16.85
C LEU A 166 0.11 -1.20 15.71
N SER A 167 0.40 -0.68 14.52
CA SER A 167 0.94 -1.47 13.39
C SER A 167 2.24 -2.18 13.77
N PHE A 168 3.14 -1.50 14.47
CA PHE A 168 4.38 -2.09 14.95
C PHE A 168 4.14 -3.22 15.96
N PHE A 169 3.23 -3.02 16.92
CA PHE A 169 2.86 -4.06 17.89
C PHE A 169 2.20 -5.28 17.23
N ILE A 170 1.33 -5.06 16.25
CA ILE A 170 0.71 -6.16 15.49
C ILE A 170 1.77 -6.95 14.73
N THR A 171 2.70 -6.26 14.06
CA THR A 171 3.76 -6.91 13.28
C THR A 171 4.71 -7.72 14.17
N THR A 172 5.13 -7.17 15.32
CA THR A 172 5.99 -7.88 16.28
C THR A 172 5.29 -9.05 16.97
N THR A 173 4.03 -8.88 17.38
CA THR A 173 3.23 -9.97 17.96
C THR A 173 2.97 -11.07 16.92
N GLY A 174 2.65 -10.69 15.68
CA GLY A 174 2.53 -11.62 14.56
C GLY A 174 3.80 -12.41 14.34
N ALA A 175 4.96 -11.76 14.32
CA ALA A 175 6.26 -12.41 14.16
C ALA A 175 6.52 -13.48 15.23
N ALA A 176 6.21 -13.19 16.51
CA ALA A 176 6.31 -14.16 17.59
C ALA A 176 5.38 -15.38 17.39
N VAL A 177 4.15 -15.16 16.92
CA VAL A 177 3.20 -16.23 16.64
C VAL A 177 3.69 -17.09 15.46
N PHE A 178 4.00 -16.48 14.31
CA PHE A 178 4.42 -17.21 13.12
C PHE A 178 5.76 -17.93 13.31
N SER A 179 6.72 -17.34 14.03
CA SER A 179 7.99 -18.01 14.36
C SER A 179 7.74 -19.31 15.14
N ARG A 180 6.78 -19.31 16.07
CA ARG A 180 6.45 -20.50 16.86
C ARG A 180 5.68 -21.56 16.07
N TYR A 181 4.74 -21.15 15.21
CA TYR A 181 3.91 -22.08 14.45
C TYR A 181 4.61 -22.67 13.22
N GLU A 182 5.41 -21.88 12.52
CA GLU A 182 6.08 -22.26 11.26
C GLU A 182 7.53 -22.67 11.46
N GLY A 183 8.11 -22.44 12.65
CA GLY A 183 9.49 -22.79 12.95
C GLY A 183 10.53 -21.88 12.29
N TRP A 184 10.10 -20.73 11.78
CA TRP A 184 10.99 -19.73 11.18
C TRP A 184 11.75 -18.93 12.24
N SER A 185 12.85 -18.29 11.85
CA SER A 185 13.49 -17.31 12.71
C SER A 185 12.53 -16.14 13.00
N TYR A 186 12.72 -15.45 14.13
CA TYR A 186 11.88 -14.30 14.46
C TYR A 186 12.00 -13.20 13.40
N PHE A 187 13.19 -13.01 12.83
CA PHE A 187 13.42 -12.03 11.76
C PHE A 187 12.66 -12.39 10.48
N ASP A 188 12.74 -13.63 10.02
CA ASP A 188 12.00 -14.10 8.85
C ASP A 188 10.48 -13.99 9.05
N SER A 189 10.02 -14.25 10.27
CA SER A 189 8.61 -14.11 10.64
C SER A 189 8.16 -12.66 10.66
N PHE A 190 9.03 -11.75 11.11
CA PHE A 190 8.79 -10.30 11.06
C PHE A 190 8.76 -9.80 9.62
N TYR A 191 9.72 -10.23 8.79
CA TYR A 191 9.76 -9.96 7.37
C TYR A 191 8.49 -10.46 6.66
N TYR A 192 8.05 -11.69 6.93
CA TYR A 192 6.79 -12.23 6.43
C TYR A 192 5.60 -11.34 6.82
N CYS A 193 5.49 -10.95 8.09
CA CYS A 193 4.40 -10.08 8.55
C CYS A 193 4.44 -8.73 7.83
N PHE A 194 5.62 -8.12 7.70
CA PHE A 194 5.78 -6.84 7.01
C PHE A 194 5.39 -6.93 5.53
N VAL A 195 5.94 -7.88 4.78
CA VAL A 195 5.67 -8.11 3.34
C VAL A 195 4.19 -8.45 3.10
N THR A 196 3.58 -9.18 4.03
CA THR A 196 2.15 -9.52 3.98
C THR A 196 1.26 -8.29 4.20
N LEU A 197 1.47 -7.55 5.29
CA LEU A 197 0.59 -6.44 5.68
C LEU A 197 0.79 -5.19 4.81
N THR A 198 1.92 -5.08 4.11
CA THR A 198 2.16 -4.06 3.08
C THR A 198 1.68 -4.48 1.69
N THR A 199 1.05 -5.66 1.55
CA THR A 199 0.53 -6.21 0.29
C THR A 199 1.58 -6.44 -0.80
N ILE A 200 2.86 -6.54 -0.43
CA ILE A 200 3.94 -6.87 -1.38
C ILE A 200 3.85 -8.35 -1.77
N GLY A 201 3.71 -9.24 -0.77
CA GLY A 201 3.39 -10.65 -0.97
C GLY A 201 4.35 -11.44 -1.88
N PHE A 202 5.66 -11.38 -1.67
CA PHE A 202 6.64 -12.11 -2.51
C PHE A 202 6.42 -13.63 -2.57
N GLY A 203 5.91 -14.24 -1.50
CA GLY A 203 5.61 -15.68 -1.47
C GLY A 203 6.81 -16.59 -1.21
N ASP A 204 7.95 -16.00 -0.87
CA ASP A 204 9.13 -16.69 -0.32
C ASP A 204 8.84 -17.29 1.07
N TYR A 205 8.06 -16.58 1.89
CA TYR A 205 7.46 -17.09 3.12
C TYR A 205 5.93 -17.04 3.03
N VAL A 206 5.29 -18.18 3.30
CA VAL A 206 3.83 -18.31 3.29
C VAL A 206 3.40 -19.22 4.44
N ALA A 207 2.57 -18.69 5.33
CA ALA A 207 2.02 -19.48 6.44
C ALA A 207 1.04 -20.56 5.92
N LEU A 208 0.75 -21.55 6.76
CA LEU A 208 -0.17 -22.65 6.48
C LEU A 208 0.31 -23.65 5.42
N GLN A 209 1.56 -23.54 4.96
CA GLN A 209 2.12 -24.43 3.93
C GLN A 209 2.82 -25.68 4.50
N ASN A 210 3.12 -25.71 5.80
CA ASN A 210 3.78 -26.85 6.43
C ASN A 210 2.78 -27.86 7.01
N ASP A 211 3.15 -29.15 7.02
CA ASP A 211 2.44 -30.26 7.68
C ASP A 211 0.94 -30.40 7.35
N GLN A 212 0.50 -29.97 6.18
CA GLN A 212 -0.91 -29.92 5.80
C GLN A 212 -1.77 -29.08 6.78
N ALA A 213 -1.20 -28.01 7.33
CA ALA A 213 -1.83 -27.13 8.32
C ALA A 213 -3.23 -26.64 7.89
N LEU A 214 -3.43 -26.36 6.60
CA LEU A 214 -4.74 -26.00 6.02
C LEU A 214 -5.86 -26.99 6.33
N THR A 215 -5.54 -28.27 6.52
CA THR A 215 -6.53 -29.32 6.82
C THR A 215 -6.50 -29.78 8.26
N LYS A 216 -5.31 -29.82 8.89
CA LYS A 216 -5.13 -30.39 10.24
C LYS A 216 -5.31 -29.38 11.37
N LYS A 217 -5.17 -28.07 11.11
CA LYS A 217 -5.13 -27.03 12.15
C LYS A 217 -6.11 -25.88 11.84
N PRO A 218 -7.44 -26.10 11.91
CA PRO A 218 -8.44 -25.08 11.56
C PRO A 218 -8.34 -23.81 12.42
N GLY A 219 -7.98 -23.94 13.70
CA GLY A 219 -7.76 -22.78 14.58
C GLY A 219 -6.59 -21.89 14.13
N TYR A 220 -5.52 -22.49 13.60
CA TYR A 220 -4.38 -21.75 13.07
C TYR A 220 -4.70 -21.06 11.74
N VAL A 221 -5.52 -21.69 10.90
CA VAL A 221 -6.06 -21.07 9.68
C VAL A 221 -6.88 -19.82 10.03
N ALA A 222 -7.82 -19.94 10.99
CA ALA A 222 -8.64 -18.82 11.43
C ALA A 222 -7.78 -17.68 12.02
N LEU A 223 -6.80 -18.00 12.87
CA LEU A 223 -5.87 -17.01 13.43
C LEU A 223 -5.12 -16.27 12.32
N SER A 224 -4.62 -17.00 11.33
CA SER A 224 -3.84 -16.42 10.22
C SER A 224 -4.70 -15.50 9.34
N LEU A 225 -5.96 -15.88 9.07
CA LEU A 225 -6.91 -15.05 8.32
C LEU A 225 -7.31 -13.79 9.09
N VAL A 226 -7.58 -13.91 10.39
CA VAL A 226 -7.87 -12.76 11.26
C VAL A 226 -6.67 -11.83 11.33
N PHE A 227 -5.45 -12.37 11.45
CA PHE A 227 -4.23 -11.58 11.43
C PHE A 227 -4.08 -10.79 10.12
N ILE A 228 -4.27 -11.43 8.97
CA ILE A 228 -4.18 -10.77 7.66
C ILE A 228 -5.24 -9.67 7.56
N LEU A 229 -6.51 -9.98 7.83
CA LEU A 229 -7.61 -9.03 7.66
C LEU A 229 -7.49 -7.83 8.63
N PHE A 230 -7.22 -8.10 9.91
CA PHE A 230 -7.11 -7.05 10.92
C PHE A 230 -5.82 -6.25 10.78
N GLY A 231 -4.68 -6.94 10.62
CA GLY A 231 -3.38 -6.30 10.44
C GLY A 231 -3.35 -5.40 9.21
N LEU A 232 -3.92 -5.87 8.09
CA LEU A 232 -4.01 -5.08 6.86
C LEU A 232 -4.90 -3.87 7.05
N ALA A 233 -6.01 -3.97 7.80
CA ALA A 233 -6.84 -2.83 8.11
C ALA A 233 -6.09 -1.76 8.94
N VAL A 234 -5.24 -2.16 9.90
CA VAL A 234 -4.44 -1.23 10.70
C VAL A 234 -3.37 -0.54 9.85
N VAL A 235 -2.64 -1.31 9.04
CA VAL A 235 -1.61 -0.76 8.15
C VAL A 235 -2.25 0.16 7.09
N ALA A 236 -3.37 -0.25 6.49
CA ALA A 236 -4.15 0.58 5.58
C ALA A 236 -4.62 1.89 6.24
N ALA A 237 -5.06 1.84 7.51
CA ALA A 237 -5.43 3.04 8.26
C ALA A 237 -4.26 4.00 8.44
N SER A 238 -3.06 3.47 8.72
CA SER A 238 -1.84 4.27 8.88
C SER A 238 -1.42 4.94 7.56
N ILE A 239 -1.48 4.20 6.45
CA ILE A 239 -1.18 4.72 5.10
C ILE A 239 -2.25 5.74 4.72
N ASN A 240 -3.52 5.47 4.99
CA ASN A 240 -4.61 6.39 4.65
C ASN A 240 -4.43 7.76 5.32
N LEU A 241 -4.08 7.82 6.62
CA LEU A 241 -3.81 9.11 7.27
C LEU A 241 -2.64 9.86 6.64
N LEU A 242 -1.55 9.15 6.30
CA LEU A 242 -0.40 9.76 5.65
C LEU A 242 -0.76 10.28 4.25
N VAL A 243 -1.41 9.46 3.44
CA VAL A 243 -1.83 9.80 2.07
C VAL A 243 -2.86 10.92 2.08
N LEU A 244 -3.87 10.86 2.95
CA LEU A 244 -4.86 11.92 3.11
C LEU A 244 -4.19 13.25 3.41
N ARG A 245 -3.21 13.29 4.32
CA ARG A 245 -2.47 14.52 4.62
C ARG A 245 -1.75 15.08 3.39
N PHE A 246 -1.13 14.24 2.57
CA PHE A 246 -0.50 14.70 1.32
C PHE A 246 -1.52 15.15 0.26
N MET A 247 -2.66 14.47 0.16
CA MET A 247 -3.72 14.79 -0.79
C MET A 247 -4.50 16.06 -0.40
N THR A 248 -4.75 16.29 0.89
CA THR A 248 -5.43 17.51 1.36
C THR A 248 -4.54 18.73 1.18
N MET A 249 -3.23 18.62 1.45
CA MET A 249 -2.27 19.68 1.09
C MET A 249 -2.36 20.00 -0.41
N ASN A 250 -2.54 18.99 -1.26
CA ASN A 250 -2.67 19.22 -2.69
C ASN A 250 -3.92 20.02 -3.07
N VAL A 251 -5.05 19.73 -2.43
CA VAL A 251 -6.34 20.41 -2.65
C VAL A 251 -6.33 21.83 -2.08
N GLU A 252 -5.72 22.03 -0.91
CA GLU A 252 -5.58 23.36 -0.30
C GLU A 252 -4.73 24.30 -1.16
N ASP A 253 -3.62 23.80 -1.73
CA ASP A 253 -2.80 24.57 -2.67
C ASP A 253 -3.59 24.95 -3.94
N VAL A 254 -4.39 24.02 -4.49
CA VAL A 254 -5.26 24.30 -5.65
C VAL A 254 -6.26 25.40 -5.31
N ARG A 255 -6.94 25.28 -4.17
CA ARG A 255 -7.93 26.24 -3.72
C ARG A 255 -7.31 27.61 -3.43
N ARG A 256 -6.07 27.67 -2.93
CA ARG A 256 -5.32 28.92 -2.72
C ARG A 256 -4.95 29.57 -4.05
N ASP A 257 -4.39 28.81 -4.99
CA ASP A 257 -4.04 29.31 -6.32
C ASP A 257 -5.30 29.85 -7.05
N ASP A 258 -6.44 29.16 -6.97
CA ASP A 258 -7.71 29.63 -7.54
C ASP A 258 -8.20 30.93 -6.85
N SER A 259 -8.07 31.02 -5.53
CA SER A 259 -8.48 32.20 -4.75
C SER A 259 -7.59 33.42 -5.02
N GLU A 260 -6.32 33.23 -5.37
CA GLU A 260 -5.39 34.30 -5.74
C GLU A 260 -5.59 34.77 -7.20
N MET A 261 -6.04 33.89 -8.11
CA MET A 261 -6.32 34.23 -9.50
C MET A 261 -7.59 35.08 -9.69
N VAL A 262 -8.61 34.91 -8.83
CA VAL A 262 -9.87 35.68 -8.90
C VAL A 262 -9.66 37.20 -8.72
N PRO A 263 -8.95 37.70 -7.69
CA PRO A 263 -8.69 39.13 -7.56
C PRO A 263 -7.67 39.63 -8.59
N ALA A 264 -6.68 38.81 -8.99
CA ALA A 264 -5.70 39.20 -10.01
C ALA A 264 -6.33 39.39 -11.40
N SER A 265 -7.27 38.52 -11.79
CA SER A 265 -8.03 38.67 -13.05
C SER A 265 -8.97 39.89 -13.02
N GLN A 266 -9.63 40.16 -11.88
CA GLN A 266 -10.40 41.39 -11.70
C GLN A 266 -9.53 42.65 -11.81
N HIS A 267 -8.32 42.62 -11.24
CA HIS A 267 -7.40 43.77 -11.26
C HIS A 267 -6.78 44.01 -12.66
N VAL A 268 -6.59 42.95 -13.46
CA VAL A 268 -6.14 43.06 -14.86
C VAL A 268 -7.27 43.58 -15.75
N LEU A 269 -8.51 43.10 -15.57
CA LEU A 269 -9.69 43.60 -16.27
C LEU A 269 -9.93 45.11 -16.03
N THR A 270 -9.60 45.62 -14.83
CA THR A 270 -9.67 47.06 -14.55
C THR A 270 -8.55 47.90 -15.19
N LEU A 271 -7.41 47.28 -15.55
CA LEU A 271 -6.26 47.97 -16.15
C LEU A 271 -6.34 48.05 -17.69
N GLU A 272 -6.99 47.08 -18.35
CA GLU A 272 -7.19 47.07 -19.81
C GLU A 272 -8.33 48.01 -20.30
N GLY A 273 -8.87 48.87 -19.42
CA GLY A 273 -9.48 50.12 -19.87
C GLY A 273 -10.98 50.08 -20.21
N GLU A 274 -11.72 49.04 -19.83
CA GLU A 274 -13.18 49.12 -19.79
C GLU A 274 -13.68 48.91 -18.36
N MET A 275 -14.15 50.01 -17.74
CA MET A 275 -15.00 49.95 -16.55
C MET A 275 -16.33 49.27 -16.91
N LEU A 276 -16.35 47.93 -16.93
CA LEU A 276 -17.58 47.17 -17.00
C LEU A 276 -18.27 47.23 -15.64
N SER A 277 -19.32 48.06 -15.57
CA SER A 277 -20.18 48.16 -14.38
C SER A 277 -20.93 46.85 -14.16
N ILE A 278 -20.56 46.08 -13.14
CA ILE A 278 -21.48 45.10 -12.54
C ILE A 278 -22.17 45.81 -11.38
N ASN A 279 -23.17 46.61 -11.73
CA ASN A 279 -24.29 47.14 -10.91
C ASN A 279 -24.72 48.53 -11.39
N GLY A 280 -25.20 48.62 -12.65
CA GLY A 280 -26.29 49.52 -13.07
C GLY A 280 -26.24 51.02 -12.74
N LYS A 281 -25.09 51.62 -12.38
CA LYS A 281 -25.02 53.06 -12.08
C LYS A 281 -23.76 53.67 -12.69
N LEU A 282 -23.96 54.23 -13.89
CA LEU A 282 -23.00 55.11 -14.57
C LEU A 282 -22.72 56.34 -13.71
N ILE A 283 -21.45 56.59 -13.39
CA ILE A 283 -21.00 57.92 -12.96
C ILE A 283 -20.49 58.59 -14.24
N ALA A 284 -21.30 59.49 -14.79
CA ALA A 284 -20.89 60.34 -15.88
C ALA A 284 -19.85 61.34 -15.38
N ASP A 285 -18.74 61.37 -16.10
CA ASP A 285 -17.68 62.37 -16.04
C ASP A 285 -18.28 63.77 -16.23
N ARG A 286 -18.08 64.67 -15.27
CA ARG A 286 -18.57 66.05 -15.31
C ARG A 286 -17.38 66.96 -15.55
N THR A 287 -17.09 67.20 -16.83
CA THR A 287 -16.15 68.21 -17.30
C THR A 287 -16.75 69.61 -17.14
N ASP A 288 -15.92 70.54 -16.69
CA ASP A 288 -16.18 71.96 -16.49
C ASP A 288 -16.76 72.65 -17.74
N SER A 289 -17.71 73.56 -17.52
CA SER A 289 -17.83 74.77 -18.34
C SER A 289 -18.45 75.91 -17.53
N SER A 290 -17.61 76.93 -17.36
CA SER A 290 -17.87 78.26 -16.85
C SER A 290 -18.71 79.09 -17.83
N GLY A 291 -19.58 79.97 -17.33
CA GLY A 291 -20.06 81.13 -18.08
C GLY A 291 -21.47 81.63 -17.78
N GLY A 292 -21.58 82.73 -17.03
CA GLY A 292 -22.44 83.86 -17.43
C GLY A 292 -23.66 84.20 -16.55
N GLY A 293 -23.66 85.44 -16.04
CA GLY A 293 -24.87 86.29 -15.98
C GLY A 293 -25.40 86.61 -14.58
N GLY A 294 -25.05 87.78 -14.06
CA GLY A 294 -25.62 88.35 -12.82
C GLY A 294 -26.97 89.04 -13.01
N TYR A 295 -27.55 89.38 -11.86
CA TYR A 295 -28.36 90.56 -11.58
C TYR A 295 -27.86 91.17 -10.26
#